data_AF-A0A820QIP6-F1
#
_entry.id   AF-A0A820QIP6-F1
#
_cell.length_a   1.000
_cell.length_b   1.000
_cell.length_c   1.000
_cell.angle_alpha   90.00
_cell.angle_beta   90.00
_cell.angle_gamma   90.00
#
_symmetry.space_group_name_H-M   'P 1'
#
loop_
_entity.id
_entity.type
_entity.pdbx_description
1 polymer ?
#
loop_
_entity_poly.entity_id
_entity_poly.type
_entity_poly.pdbx_seq_one_letter_code
_entity_poly.pdbx_strand_id
1 'polypeptide(L)'
;DNQPSGTFLTHIQAEDKDKTYPIMYYIHPFDLNYIQNFLELNPNGSLYTKIKFDSKQITKLHFRIIANDSLYIDMITIEILISYKPILKTSSPYCFVIQNRDYIRIQLESYNNVSFSIRNPSSTDLKLFSNGTLIVKSLIRKYSFDIYLEDNSSSSIFTNFKLSIQP
;
A
#
# COMPACT_ATOMS: atom_id res chain seq x y z
N ASP A 1 1.33 9.79 1.79
CA ASP A 1 2.30 10.79 2.31
C ASP A 1 2.99 10.25 3.56
N ASN A 2 4.16 10.80 3.90
CA ASN A 2 4.91 10.55 5.14
C ASN A 2 5.21 9.08 5.50
N GLN A 3 5.11 8.16 4.54
CA GLN A 3 5.45 6.75 4.74
C GLN A 3 6.97 6.60 4.92
N PRO A 4 7.47 5.72 5.81
CA PRO A 4 8.91 5.53 5.98
C PRO A 4 9.57 5.02 4.69
N SER A 5 10.89 5.14 4.59
CA SER A 5 11.66 4.42 3.57
C SER A 5 11.50 2.90 3.76
N GLY A 6 11.62 2.15 2.67
CA GLY A 6 11.37 0.70 2.64
C GLY A 6 9.89 0.32 2.65
N THR A 7 8.97 1.28 2.54
CA THR A 7 7.53 0.98 2.47
C THR A 7 7.21 0.30 1.15
N PHE A 8 6.61 -0.88 1.21
CA PHE A 8 6.09 -1.57 0.04
C PHE A 8 4.92 -0.78 -0.57
N LEU A 9 4.99 -0.53 -1.88
CA LEU A 9 3.93 0.18 -2.62
C LEU A 9 3.03 -0.80 -3.36
N THR A 10 3.63 -1.62 -4.23
CA THR A 10 2.90 -2.57 -5.08
C THR A 10 3.83 -3.66 -5.62
N HIS A 11 3.22 -4.69 -6.21
CA HIS A 11 3.90 -5.72 -6.98
C HIS A 11 3.42 -5.65 -8.43
N ILE A 12 4.36 -5.48 -9.35
CA ILE A 12 4.10 -5.46 -10.79
C ILE A 12 4.28 -6.87 -11.33
N GLN A 13 3.27 -7.34 -12.05
CA GLN A 13 3.26 -8.67 -12.64
C GLN A 13 2.76 -8.61 -14.08
N ALA A 14 3.56 -9.15 -14.99
CA ALA A 14 3.20 -9.49 -16.35
C ALA A 14 3.08 -11.02 -16.46
N GLU A 15 2.32 -11.47 -17.44
CA GLU A 15 2.14 -12.88 -17.76
C GLU A 15 2.42 -13.09 -19.25
N ASP A 16 3.31 -14.03 -19.53
CA ASP A 16 3.56 -14.54 -20.88
C ASP A 16 3.29 -16.04 -20.86
N LYS A 17 2.53 -16.51 -21.86
CA LYS A 17 2.06 -17.89 -22.00
C LYS A 17 3.19 -18.85 -22.36
N ASP A 18 4.19 -18.35 -23.08
CA ASP A 18 5.26 -19.17 -23.62
C ASP A 18 6.57 -19.04 -22.81
N LYS A 19 6.49 -18.36 -21.65
CA LYS A 19 7.68 -18.11 -20.82
C LYS A 19 8.27 -19.40 -20.27
N THR A 20 9.59 -19.53 -20.44
CA THR A 20 10.41 -20.57 -19.81
C THR A 20 11.18 -20.06 -18.60
N TYR A 21 11.26 -18.74 -18.41
CA TYR A 21 12.02 -18.08 -17.36
C TYR A 21 11.18 -17.03 -16.59
N PRO A 22 11.61 -16.63 -15.38
CA PRO A 22 10.99 -15.53 -14.67
C PRO A 22 11.10 -14.22 -15.45
N ILE A 23 10.01 -13.44 -15.48
CA ILE A 23 10.01 -12.09 -16.06
C ILE A 23 10.77 -11.17 -15.09
N MET A 24 11.75 -10.46 -15.63
CA MET A 24 12.57 -9.52 -14.90
C MET A 24 12.11 -8.08 -15.12
N TYR A 25 12.01 -7.32 -14.04
CA TYR A 25 11.52 -5.95 -14.08
C TYR A 25 12.63 -4.92 -13.83
N TYR A 26 12.64 -3.85 -14.61
CA TYR A 26 13.61 -2.76 -14.50
C TYR A 26 12.94 -1.40 -14.73
N ILE A 27 13.41 -0.36 -14.05
CA ILE A 27 12.99 1.01 -14.39
C ILE A 27 13.57 1.36 -15.76
N HIS A 28 12.75 1.96 -16.63
CA HIS A 28 13.18 2.36 -17.96
C HIS A 28 14.39 3.33 -17.86
N PRO A 29 15.46 3.18 -18.68
CA PRO A 29 16.68 3.98 -18.55
C PRO A 29 16.46 5.50 -18.57
N PHE A 30 15.54 5.99 -19.40
CA PHE A 30 15.17 7.42 -19.45
C PHE A 30 14.50 7.94 -18.17
N ASP A 31 13.90 7.08 -17.36
CA ASP A 31 13.22 7.48 -16.13
C ASP A 31 14.07 7.16 -14.88
N LEU A 32 15.16 6.38 -15.03
CA LEU A 32 16.00 5.89 -13.94
C LEU A 32 16.57 7.03 -13.09
N ASN A 33 17.18 8.04 -13.71
CA ASN A 33 17.79 9.16 -12.98
C ASN A 33 16.77 9.95 -12.16
N TYR A 34 15.54 10.05 -12.67
CA TYR A 34 14.45 10.72 -11.97
C TYR A 34 13.93 9.87 -10.81
N ILE A 35 13.73 8.56 -11.01
CA ILE A 35 13.04 7.69 -10.06
C ILE A 35 13.96 7.06 -9.00
N GLN A 36 15.22 6.79 -9.32
CA GLN A 36 16.13 5.99 -8.47
C GLN A 36 16.38 6.57 -7.07
N ASN A 37 16.12 7.86 -6.86
CA ASN A 37 16.23 8.51 -5.55
C ASN A 37 14.96 8.33 -4.70
N PHE A 38 13.83 8.03 -5.33
CA PHE A 38 12.52 7.93 -4.69
C PHE A 38 12.07 6.50 -4.45
N LEU A 39 12.35 5.61 -5.41
CA LEU A 39 11.80 4.26 -5.45
C LEU A 39 12.90 3.24 -5.72
N GLU A 40 12.64 2.02 -5.24
CA GLU A 40 13.41 0.82 -5.51
C GLU A 40 12.49 -0.22 -6.14
N LEU A 41 12.83 -0.67 -7.34
CA LEU A 41 12.15 -1.77 -8.02
C LEU A 41 13.05 -3.00 -7.97
N ASN A 42 12.60 -4.02 -7.25
CA ASN A 42 13.28 -5.31 -7.26
C ASN A 42 13.03 -6.04 -8.58
N PRO A 43 13.96 -6.89 -9.05
CA PRO A 43 13.81 -7.60 -10.33
C PRO A 43 12.61 -8.55 -10.38
N ASN A 44 12.04 -8.90 -9.22
CA ASN A 44 10.82 -9.69 -9.12
C ASN A 44 9.52 -8.88 -9.26
N GLY A 45 9.60 -7.57 -9.48
CA GLY A 45 8.44 -6.69 -9.67
C GLY A 45 7.96 -5.99 -8.40
N SER A 46 8.55 -6.26 -7.23
CA SER A 46 8.19 -5.57 -5.99
C SER A 46 8.77 -4.14 -5.94
N LEU A 47 7.91 -3.16 -5.69
CA LEU A 47 8.25 -1.74 -5.67
C LEU A 47 8.17 -1.17 -4.25
N TYR A 48 9.24 -0.49 -3.83
CA TYR A 48 9.40 0.07 -2.48
C TYR A 48 9.78 1.55 -2.53
N THR A 49 9.51 2.29 -1.45
CA THR A 49 10.04 3.64 -1.25
C THR A 49 11.50 3.61 -0.82
N LYS A 50 12.34 4.53 -1.31
CA LYS A 50 13.70 4.75 -0.80
C LYS A 50 13.79 5.90 0.19
N ILE A 51 12.85 6.84 0.08
CA ILE A 51 12.75 7.99 0.98
C ILE A 51 11.35 8.08 1.57
N LYS A 52 11.24 8.91 2.61
CA LYS A 52 9.96 9.37 3.10
C LYS A 52 9.40 10.42 2.14
N PHE A 53 8.21 10.17 1.58
CA PHE A 53 7.54 11.16 0.74
C PHE A 53 6.96 12.30 1.58
N ASP A 54 7.10 13.52 1.06
CA ASP A 54 6.42 14.72 1.54
C ASP A 54 5.52 15.24 0.40
N SER A 55 4.21 15.16 0.60
CA SER A 55 3.20 15.58 -0.38
C SER A 55 3.25 17.06 -0.73
N LYS A 56 3.94 17.90 0.07
CA LYS A 56 4.21 19.31 -0.26
C LYS A 56 5.32 19.46 -1.31
N GLN A 57 6.19 18.47 -1.44
CA GLN A 57 7.33 18.48 -2.36
C GLN A 57 7.03 17.66 -3.61
N ILE A 58 6.38 16.51 -3.44
CA ILE A 58 6.12 15.55 -4.51
C ILE A 58 4.68 15.07 -4.39
N THR A 59 3.89 15.37 -5.41
CA THR A 59 2.47 14.99 -5.48
C THR A 59 2.21 13.85 -6.45
N LYS A 60 3.13 13.61 -7.39
CA LYS A 60 2.97 12.63 -8.46
C LYS A 60 4.33 12.12 -8.93
N LEU A 61 4.43 10.81 -9.14
CA LEU A 61 5.50 10.15 -9.88
C LEU A 61 4.90 9.46 -11.10
N HIS A 62 5.53 9.62 -12.26
CA HIS A 62 5.11 9.00 -13.50
C HIS A 62 6.35 8.48 -14.24
N PHE A 63 6.39 7.18 -14.50
CA PHE A 63 7.57 6.53 -15.07
C PHE A 63 7.19 5.21 -15.75
N ARG A 64 8.14 4.64 -16.49
CA ARG A 64 7.98 3.37 -17.19
C ARG A 64 8.84 2.29 -16.58
N ILE A 65 8.34 1.07 -16.66
CA ILE A 65 9.01 -0.16 -16.27
C ILE A 65 9.10 -1.06 -17.50
N ILE A 66 10.24 -1.71 -17.63
CA ILE A 66 10.53 -2.75 -18.61
C ILE A 66 10.22 -4.10 -17.95
N ALA A 67 9.38 -4.91 -18.58
CA ALA A 67 9.19 -6.33 -18.27
C ALA A 67 9.89 -7.14 -19.36
N ASN A 68 10.86 -7.97 -18.97
CA ASN A 68 11.71 -8.73 -19.90
C ASN A 68 11.65 -10.21 -19.55
N ASP A 69 11.17 -11.04 -20.48
CA ASP A 69 11.11 -12.51 -20.34
C ASP A 69 12.31 -13.23 -21.00
N SER A 70 13.29 -12.47 -21.50
CA SER A 70 14.47 -12.85 -22.31
C SER A 70 14.25 -12.86 -23.83
N LEU A 71 13.02 -13.02 -24.31
CA LEU A 71 12.67 -13.04 -25.73
C LEU A 71 11.97 -11.74 -26.17
N TYR A 72 11.09 -11.23 -25.32
CA TYR A 72 10.29 -10.04 -25.53
C TYR A 72 10.52 -9.02 -24.42
N ILE A 73 10.31 -7.76 -24.80
CA ILE A 73 10.38 -6.62 -23.91
C ILE A 73 9.07 -5.86 -24.01
N ASP A 74 8.35 -5.79 -22.90
CA ASP A 74 7.16 -4.98 -22.76
C ASP A 74 7.43 -3.75 -21.89
N MET A 75 6.66 -2.69 -22.14
CA MET A 75 6.71 -1.46 -21.36
C MET A 75 5.41 -1.25 -20.59
N ILE A 76 5.54 -1.02 -19.29
CA ILE A 76 4.45 -0.75 -18.36
C ILE A 76 4.58 0.67 -17.84
N THR A 77 3.54 1.48 -18.01
CA THR A 77 3.49 2.84 -17.47
C THR A 77 2.91 2.83 -16.06
N ILE A 78 3.63 3.43 -15.11
CA ILE A 78 3.26 3.53 -13.70
C ILE A 78 3.01 4.98 -13.32
N GLU A 79 1.89 5.22 -12.63
CA GLU A 79 1.56 6.49 -12.01
C GLU A 79 1.29 6.31 -10.51
N ILE A 80 1.99 7.08 -9.67
CA ILE A 80 1.84 7.07 -8.22
C ILE A 80 1.42 8.47 -7.77
N LEU A 81 0.26 8.55 -7.13
CA LEU A 81 -0.26 9.79 -6.54
C LEU A 81 0.09 9.84 -5.05
N ILE A 82 0.72 10.93 -4.63
CA ILE A 82 1.12 11.17 -3.24
C ILE A 82 0.21 12.25 -2.69
N SER A 83 -0.58 11.88 -1.68
CA SER A 83 -1.51 12.79 -1.02
C SER A 83 -1.39 12.68 0.50
N TYR A 84 -1.53 13.82 1.18
CA TYR A 84 -1.71 13.90 2.64
C TYR A 84 -3.07 13.35 3.07
N LYS A 85 -4.07 13.40 2.16
CA LYS A 85 -5.36 12.75 2.38
C LYS A 85 -5.19 11.25 2.23
N PRO A 86 -5.70 10.42 3.15
CA PRO A 86 -5.72 8.98 2.99
C PRO A 86 -6.44 8.63 1.69
N ILE A 87 -5.69 8.14 0.70
CA ILE A 87 -6.30 7.53 -0.48
C ILE A 87 -6.56 6.07 -0.07
N LEU A 88 -7.75 5.81 0.48
CA LEU A 88 -8.20 4.45 0.71
C LEU A 88 -8.42 3.78 -0.65
N LYS A 89 -7.42 3.05 -1.13
CA LYS A 89 -7.57 2.07 -2.21
C LYS A 89 -7.44 0.66 -1.63
N THR A 90 -8.27 -0.22 -2.15
CA THR A 90 -8.65 -1.55 -1.64
C THR A 90 -7.60 -2.66 -1.80
N SER A 91 -6.31 -2.38 -2.02
CA SER A 91 -5.42 -3.42 -2.59
C SER A 91 -4.07 -3.71 -1.92
N SER A 92 -3.66 -3.06 -0.82
CA SER A 92 -2.36 -3.39 -0.21
C SER A 92 -2.40 -3.49 1.33
N PRO A 93 -1.67 -4.47 1.93
CA PRO A 93 -1.46 -4.52 3.37
C PRO A 93 -0.80 -3.24 3.89
N TYR A 94 -1.31 -2.67 4.98
CA TYR A 94 -0.62 -1.61 5.70
C TYR A 94 0.45 -2.25 6.60
N CYS A 95 1.70 -1.85 6.42
CA CYS A 95 2.82 -2.25 7.28
C CYS A 95 3.13 -1.14 8.28
N PHE A 96 3.16 -1.49 9.56
CA PHE A 96 3.58 -0.58 10.64
C PHE A 96 4.86 -1.12 11.27
N VAL A 97 5.88 -0.26 11.37
CA VAL A 97 7.09 -0.52 12.16
C VAL A 97 6.80 -0.04 13.58
N ILE A 98 6.73 -0.96 14.55
CA ILE A 98 6.43 -0.62 15.93
C ILE A 98 7.71 -0.67 16.76
N GLN A 99 8.15 0.49 17.26
CA GLN A 99 9.33 0.56 18.13
C GLN A 99 9.01 0.31 19.61
N ASN A 100 7.74 0.31 20.04
CA ASN A 100 7.29 0.11 21.43
C ASN A 100 5.95 -0.64 21.52
N ARG A 101 5.70 -1.41 22.59
CA ARG A 101 4.46 -2.21 22.80
C ARG A 101 3.16 -1.40 23.02
N ASP A 102 3.13 -0.14 22.60
CA ASP A 102 1.99 0.75 22.74
C ASP A 102 0.91 0.45 21.70
N TYR A 103 -0.28 1.00 21.95
CA TYR A 103 -1.43 0.89 21.06
C TYR A 103 -1.13 1.61 19.74
N ILE A 104 -1.37 0.95 18.60
CA ILE A 104 -1.40 1.65 17.32
C ILE A 104 -2.78 2.28 17.17
N ARG A 105 -2.81 3.59 16.94
CA ARG A 105 -4.03 4.33 16.59
C ARG A 105 -3.97 4.72 15.12
N ILE A 106 -4.91 4.22 14.33
CA ILE A 106 -5.08 4.59 12.93
C ILE A 106 -6.37 5.39 12.84
N GLN A 107 -6.27 6.62 12.36
CA GLN A 107 -7.43 7.46 12.11
C GLN A 107 -7.84 7.31 10.65
N LEU A 108 -9.03 6.76 10.42
CA LEU A 108 -9.67 6.78 9.13
C LEU A 108 -10.33 8.17 8.97
N GLU A 109 -10.03 8.87 7.87
CA GLU A 109 -10.72 10.13 7.57
C GLU A 109 -12.17 9.82 7.21
N SER A 110 -13.11 10.50 7.88
CA SER A 110 -14.53 10.42 7.59
C SER A 110 -15.07 11.82 7.32
N TYR A 111 -15.98 11.93 6.36
CA TYR A 111 -16.83 13.10 6.19
C TYR A 111 -18.14 12.92 6.98
N ASN A 112 -18.86 14.02 7.25
CA ASN A 112 -20.00 14.06 8.19
C ASN A 112 -21.04 12.94 7.96
N ASN A 113 -21.56 12.38 9.08
CA ASN A 113 -22.59 11.33 9.15
C ASN A 113 -22.20 9.95 8.59
N VAL A 114 -20.94 9.57 8.79
CA VAL A 114 -20.46 8.25 8.40
C VAL A 114 -20.09 7.44 9.63
N SER A 115 -20.49 6.18 9.66
CA SER A 115 -20.12 5.24 10.70
C SER A 115 -19.23 4.14 10.11
N PHE A 116 -18.36 3.60 10.95
CA PHE A 116 -17.50 2.50 10.56
C PHE A 116 -17.86 1.25 11.34
N SER A 117 -17.84 0.12 10.64
CA SER A 117 -17.96 -1.19 11.27
C SER A 117 -16.86 -2.13 10.79
N ILE A 118 -16.50 -3.09 11.65
CA ILE A 118 -15.55 -4.15 11.32
C ILE A 118 -16.30 -5.45 11.17
N ARG A 119 -15.93 -6.22 10.15
CA ARG A 119 -16.32 -7.62 10.05
C ARG A 119 -15.11 -8.51 9.92
N ASN A 120 -15.32 -9.77 10.32
CA ASN A 120 -14.35 -10.85 10.23
C ASN A 120 -12.97 -10.50 10.82
N PRO A 121 -12.88 -9.84 11.99
CA PRO A 121 -11.58 -9.57 12.58
C PRO A 121 -10.93 -10.89 13.00
N SER A 122 -9.70 -11.12 12.53
CA SER A 122 -8.85 -12.24 12.95
C SER A 122 -8.43 -12.20 14.43
N SER A 123 -8.67 -11.10 15.14
CA SER A 123 -8.37 -10.94 16.57
C SER A 123 -9.36 -9.98 17.24
N THR A 124 -9.62 -10.22 18.53
CA THR A 124 -10.42 -9.35 19.41
C THR A 124 -9.66 -8.12 19.91
N ASP A 125 -8.34 -8.08 19.71
CA ASP A 125 -7.48 -6.96 20.13
C ASP A 125 -7.58 -5.74 19.20
N LEU A 126 -8.37 -5.88 18.14
CA LEU A 126 -8.60 -4.89 17.11
C LEU A 126 -9.97 -4.23 17.34
N LYS A 127 -9.96 -2.92 17.62
CA LYS A 127 -11.16 -2.15 17.98
C LYS A 127 -11.35 -0.99 17.02
N LEU A 128 -12.48 -0.92 16.32
CA LEU A 128 -12.88 0.24 15.52
C LEU A 128 -13.99 1.00 16.22
N PHE A 129 -13.78 2.29 16.36
CA PHE A 129 -14.75 3.23 16.90
C PHE A 129 -15.53 3.89 15.76
N SER A 130 -16.74 4.35 16.06
CA SER A 130 -17.64 5.00 15.10
C SER A 130 -17.05 6.24 14.45
N ASN A 131 -16.08 6.89 15.09
CA ASN A 131 -15.34 8.03 14.56
C ASN A 131 -14.20 7.63 13.60
N GLY A 132 -14.13 6.38 13.16
CA GLY A 132 -13.08 5.88 12.27
C GLY A 132 -11.74 5.63 12.95
N THR A 133 -11.64 5.71 14.29
CA THR A 133 -10.41 5.32 14.99
C THR A 133 -10.31 3.79 15.07
N LEU A 134 -9.30 3.20 14.44
CA LEU A 134 -8.90 1.82 14.63
C LEU A 134 -7.76 1.74 15.65
N ILE A 135 -7.98 1.01 16.74
CA ILE A 135 -7.00 0.72 17.79
C ILE A 135 -6.58 -0.73 17.69
N VAL A 136 -5.27 -0.97 17.67
CA VAL A 136 -4.67 -2.31 17.69
C VAL A 136 -3.73 -2.41 18.89
N LYS A 137 -3.93 -3.44 19.72
CA LYS A 137 -3.08 -3.70 20.89
C LYS A 137 -2.78 -5.17 21.05
N SER A 138 -1.78 -5.72 20.37
CA SER A 138 -1.48 -7.14 20.57
C SER A 138 -0.09 -7.60 20.15
N LEU A 139 0.26 -8.77 20.71
CA LEU A 139 1.50 -9.52 20.49
C LEU A 139 1.47 -10.31 19.16
N ILE A 140 0.32 -10.35 18.47
CA ILE A 140 0.15 -11.04 17.19
C ILE A 140 0.73 -10.19 16.06
N ARG A 141 1.52 -10.79 15.16
CA ARG A 141 2.26 -10.08 14.09
C ARG A 141 1.42 -9.70 12.88
N LYS A 142 0.27 -10.36 12.68
CA LYS A 142 -0.57 -10.19 11.48
C LYS A 142 -2.05 -10.19 11.86
N TYR A 143 -2.80 -9.23 11.31
CA TYR A 143 -4.25 -9.14 11.44
C TYR A 143 -4.87 -9.07 10.05
N SER A 144 -5.96 -9.80 9.83
CA SER A 144 -6.90 -9.61 8.74
C SER A 144 -8.26 -9.13 9.24
N PHE A 145 -8.90 -8.23 8.51
CA PHE A 145 -10.25 -7.72 8.78
C PHE A 145 -10.84 -7.03 7.54
N ASP A 146 -12.15 -6.85 7.54
CA ASP A 146 -12.88 -6.03 6.57
C ASP A 146 -13.40 -4.78 7.27
N ILE A 147 -13.33 -3.62 6.60
CA ILE A 147 -13.92 -2.36 7.08
C ILE A 147 -15.09 -2.00 6.20
N TYR A 148 -16.21 -1.69 6.84
CA TYR A 148 -17.42 -1.19 6.20
C TYR A 148 -17.57 0.28 6.59
N LEU A 149 -17.76 1.09 5.57
CA LEU A 149 -18.10 2.49 5.69
C LEU A 149 -19.59 2.62 5.37
N GLU A 150 -20.37 2.94 6.37
CA GLU A 150 -21.81 3.10 6.24
C GLU A 150 -22.13 4.59 6.28
N ASP A 151 -22.66 5.11 5.17
CA ASP A 151 -23.24 6.46 5.09
C ASP A 151 -24.76 6.36 4.84
N ASN A 152 -25.46 7.49 4.96
CA ASN A 152 -26.93 7.54 4.82
C ASN A 152 -27.46 7.13 3.43
N SER A 153 -26.60 6.98 2.44
CA SER A 153 -26.93 6.79 1.02
C SER A 153 -26.27 5.57 0.37
N SER A 154 -25.21 5.01 0.97
CA SER A 154 -24.44 3.90 0.43
C SER A 154 -23.56 3.23 1.49
N SER A 155 -23.24 1.95 1.27
CA SER A 155 -22.21 1.25 2.02
C SER A 155 -21.00 1.02 1.12
N SER A 156 -19.86 1.60 1.46
CA SER A 156 -18.58 1.26 0.82
C SER A 156 -17.89 0.15 1.61
N ILE A 157 -17.48 -0.90 0.90
CA ILE A 157 -16.84 -2.07 1.51
C ILE A 157 -15.36 -2.05 1.14
N PHE A 158 -14.52 -2.14 2.15
CA PHE A 158 -13.08 -2.28 1.99
C PHE A 158 -12.67 -3.64 2.58
N THR A 159 -12.37 -4.60 1.70
CA THR A 159 -12.09 -5.99 2.09
C THR A 159 -10.61 -6.32 2.08
N ASN A 160 -10.23 -7.41 2.75
CA ASN A 160 -8.90 -8.01 2.68
C ASN A 160 -7.77 -7.15 3.25
N PHE A 161 -8.06 -6.30 4.23
CA PHE A 161 -6.98 -5.60 4.91
C PHE A 161 -6.09 -6.59 5.62
N LYS A 162 -4.80 -6.35 5.51
CA LYS A 162 -3.78 -7.07 6.26
C LYS A 162 -2.92 -6.03 6.95
N LEU A 163 -2.97 -6.04 8.28
CA LEU A 163 -2.08 -5.25 9.12
C LEU A 163 -0.90 -6.14 9.50
N SER A 164 0.31 -5.71 9.20
CA SER A 164 1.53 -6.40 9.64
C SER A 164 2.32 -5.50 10.57
N ILE A 165 2.68 -6.04 11.73
CA ILE A 165 3.56 -5.40 12.72
C ILE A 165 4.97 -5.91 12.46
N GLN A 166 5.88 -5.02 12.08
CA GLN A 166 7.30 -5.33 12.03
C GLN A 166 7.95 -5.06 13.40
N PRO A 167 8.84 -5.97 13.85
CA PRO A 167 9.59 -5.81 15.10
C PRO A 167 10.60 -4.66 15.03
#